data_AF-A0AAV6AYL3-F1
#
_entry.id   AF-A0AAV6AYL3-F1
#
_cell.length_a   1.000
_cell.length_b   1.000
_cell.length_c   1.000
_cell.angle_alpha   90.00
_cell.angle_beta   90.00
_cell.angle_gamma   90.00
#
_symmetry.space_group_name_H-M   'P 1'
#
loop_
_entity.id
_entity.type
_entity.pdbx_description
1 polymer ?
#
loop_
_entity_poly.entity_id
_entity_poly.type
_entity_poly.pdbx_seq_one_letter_code
_entity_poly.pdbx_strand_id
1 'polypeptide(L)' 'AETPIATVGGRSITITASLGVAASIRGDTSAMLLKRCDQALYGAKHEGRNRVMPGLQLEAAAAERAAKAFAASI' A
#
# COMPACT_ATOMS: atom_id res chain seq x y z
N ALA A 1 3.01 -3.83 18.34
CA ALA A 1 4.20 -4.33 19.05
C ALA A 1 5.04 -3.12 19.43
N GLU A 2 5.28 -2.91 20.71
CA GLU A 2 6.10 -1.81 21.25
C GLU A 2 7.43 -2.38 21.73
N THR A 3 8.25 -2.88 20.81
CA THR A 3 9.60 -3.33 21.16
C THR A 3 10.54 -2.13 21.00
N PRO A 4 11.03 -1.51 22.09
CA PRO A 4 11.90 -0.34 21.98
C PRO A 4 13.23 -0.74 21.34
N ILE A 5 13.76 0.11 20.47
CA ILE A 5 15.07 -0.11 19.85
C ILE A 5 16.12 0.47 20.79
N ALA A 6 17.06 -0.39 21.23
CA ALA A 6 18.22 0.04 22.01
C ALA A 6 19.20 0.80 21.12
N THR A 7 19.60 2.00 21.54
CA THR A 7 20.63 2.78 20.87
C THR A 7 21.97 2.68 21.61
N VAL A 8 23.06 3.03 20.93
CA VAL A 8 24.37 3.21 21.58
C VAL A 8 24.22 4.26 22.69
N GLY A 9 24.70 3.93 23.90
CA GLY A 9 24.58 4.81 25.08
C GLY A 9 23.38 4.53 26.00
N GLY A 10 22.66 3.42 25.81
CA GLY A 10 21.63 2.96 26.75
C GLY A 10 20.29 3.69 26.68
N ARG A 11 20.08 4.53 25.66
CA ARG A 11 18.78 5.15 25.38
C ARG A 11 17.92 4.18 24.58
N SER A 12 16.62 4.17 24.85
CA SER A 12 15.63 3.45 24.06
C SER A 12 14.81 4.44 23.24
N ILE A 13 14.52 4.08 21.99
CA ILE A 13 13.63 4.85 21.12
C ILE A 13 12.42 4.01 20.72
N THR A 14 11.25 4.64 20.75
CA THR A 14 10.02 4.08 20.21
C THR A 14 9.84 4.60 18.80
N ILE A 15 9.69 3.70 17.85
CA ILE A 15 9.38 4.04 16.46
C ILE A 15 8.06 3.41 16.05
N THR A 16 7.38 4.06 15.11
CA THR A 16 6.16 3.55 14.48
C THR A 16 6.38 3.37 12.99
N ALA A 17 5.64 2.45 12.36
CA ALA A 17 5.61 2.30 10.92
C ALA A 17 4.26 2.77 10.35
N SER A 18 4.27 3.20 9.10
CA SER A 18 3.06 3.38 8.29
C SER A 18 3.14 2.41 7.13
N LEU A 19 2.01 1.82 6.74
CA LEU A 19 1.97 0.80 5.69
C LEU A 19 0.87 1.11 4.67
N GLY A 20 1.18 0.88 3.41
CA GLY A 20 0.19 0.81 2.34
C GLY A 20 0.05 -0.64 1.88
N VAL A 21 -1.19 -1.14 1.84
CA VAL A 21 -1.48 -2.53 1.46
C VAL A 21 -2.41 -2.56 0.26
N ALA A 22 -2.11 -3.40 -0.73
CA ALA A 22 -2.97 -3.60 -1.88
C ALA A 22 -3.08 -5.09 -2.20
N ALA A 23 -4.24 -5.48 -2.73
CA ALA A 23 -4.46 -6.83 -3.24
C ALA A 23 -3.92 -6.95 -4.67
N SER A 24 -3.20 -8.05 -4.93
CA SER A 24 -2.87 -8.47 -6.29
C SER A 24 -4.14 -8.94 -6.99
N ILE A 25 -4.37 -8.44 -8.19
CA ILE A 25 -5.51 -8.74 -9.05
C ILE A 25 -5.01 -9.35 -10.35
N ARG A 26 -5.86 -10.16 -11.00
CA ARG A 26 -5.48 -10.86 -12.24
C ARG A 26 -5.00 -9.85 -13.30
N GLY A 27 -3.81 -10.10 -13.84
CA GLY A 27 -3.20 -9.26 -14.87
C GLY A 27 -2.40 -8.07 -14.33
N ASP A 28 -2.19 -7.99 -13.01
CA ASP A 28 -1.17 -7.10 -12.44
C ASP A 28 0.23 -7.53 -12.83
N THR A 29 1.07 -6.53 -13.04
CA THR A 29 2.51 -6.69 -12.87
C THR A 29 2.90 -6.34 -11.43
N SER A 30 4.07 -6.82 -11.00
CA SER A 30 4.63 -6.45 -9.69
C SER A 30 4.76 -4.93 -9.52
N ALA A 31 5.06 -4.20 -10.60
CA ALA A 31 5.16 -2.75 -10.59
C ALA A 31 3.79 -2.08 -10.35
N MET A 32 2.71 -2.61 -10.94
CA MET A 32 1.34 -2.11 -10.74
C MET A 32 0.87 -2.35 -9.30
N LEU A 33 1.17 -3.52 -8.74
CA LEU A 33 0.88 -3.81 -7.34
C LEU A 33 1.67 -2.89 -6.41
N LEU A 34 2.98 -2.75 -6.65
CA LEU A 34 3.86 -1.92 -5.82
C LEU A 34 3.45 -0.45 -5.86
N LYS A 35 3.11 0.09 -7.04
CA LYS A 35 2.62 1.48 -7.19
C LYS A 35 1.40 1.75 -6.32
N ARG A 36 0.48 0.78 -6.21
CA ARG A 36 -0.73 0.92 -5.40
C ARG A 36 -0.44 0.83 -3.90
N CYS A 37 0.44 -0.08 -3.50
CA CYS A 37 0.94 -0.12 -2.13
C CYS A 37 1.61 1.21 -1.75
N ASP A 38 2.43 1.77 -2.64
CA ASP A 38 3.13 3.03 -2.41
C ASP A 38 2.17 4.23 -2.30
N GLN A 39 1.16 4.31 -3.18
CA GLN A 39 0.11 5.34 -3.09
C GLN A 39 -0.64 5.28 -1.76
N ALA A 40 -1.00 4.08 -1.31
CA ALA A 40 -1.65 3.90 -0.01
C ALA A 40 -0.71 4.27 1.15
N LEU A 41 0.58 3.90 1.06
CA LEU A 41 1.59 4.27 2.05
C LEU A 41 1.77 5.79 2.13
N TYR A 42 1.75 6.48 0.99
CA TYR A 42 1.79 7.93 0.94
C TYR A 42 0.58 8.52 1.67
N GLY A 43 -0.63 8.03 1.41
CA GLY A 43 -1.83 8.41 2.15
C GLY A 43 -1.68 8.21 3.66
N ALA A 44 -1.16 7.06 4.10
CA ALA A 44 -0.92 6.77 5.52
C ALA A 44 0.03 7.79 6.16
N LYS A 45 1.09 8.19 5.44
CA LYS A 45 2.04 9.21 5.91
C LYS A 45 1.42 10.60 5.96
N HIS A 46 0.58 10.94 4.98
CA HIS A 46 -0.08 12.24 4.87
C HIS A 46 -1.16 12.44 5.95
N GLU A 47 -1.93 11.40 6.27
CA GLU A 47 -3.03 11.45 7.26
C GLU A 47 -2.57 11.31 8.73
N GLY A 48 -1.27 11.46 9.02
CA GLY A 48 -0.76 11.47 10.39
C GLY A 48 0.02 10.23 10.82
N ARG A 49 0.48 9.39 9.87
CA ARG A 49 1.37 8.24 10.12
C ARG A 49 0.78 7.21 11.10
N ASN A 50 1.61 6.27 11.54
CA ASN A 50 1.30 5.18 12.46
C ASN A 50 -0.02 4.44 12.13
N ARG A 51 -0.21 4.10 10.85
CA ARG A 51 -1.45 3.48 10.36
C ARG A 51 -1.22 2.64 9.11
N VAL A 52 -2.22 1.82 8.82
CA VAL A 52 -2.31 1.03 7.59
C VAL A 52 -3.39 1.64 6.72
N MET A 53 -3.08 1.89 5.44
CA MET A 53 -4.04 2.36 4.44
C MET A 53 -4.22 1.31 3.34
N PRO A 54 -5.46 1.01 2.95
CA PRO A 54 -5.71 0.16 1.80
C PRO A 54 -5.51 0.95 0.49
N GLY A 55 -4.96 0.30 -0.53
CA GLY A 55 -4.98 0.76 -1.91
C GLY A 55 -6.40 0.66 -2.46
N LEU A 56 -7.23 1.66 -2.18
CA LEU A 56 -8.59 1.77 -2.73
C LEU A 56 -8.51 2.09 -4.22
N GLN A 57 -8.75 1.10 -5.07
CA GLN A 57 -9.11 1.35 -6.46
C GLN A 57 -10.62 1.32 -6.60
N LEU A 58 -11.27 2.41 -6.22
CA LEU A 58 -12.68 2.59 -6.54
C LEU A 58 -12.87 2.99 -8.01
N GLU A 59 -11.89 3.68 -8.62
CA GLU A 59 -12.05 4.25 -9.97
C GLU A 59 -11.18 3.57 -11.05
N ALA A 60 -9.88 3.35 -10.80
CA ALA A 60 -8.95 2.85 -11.83
C ALA A 60 -9.11 1.35 -12.16
N ALA A 61 -9.49 0.53 -11.17
CA ALA A 61 -9.63 -0.91 -11.38
C ALA A 61 -10.95 -1.31 -12.05
N ALA A 62 -11.99 -0.46 -12.00
CA ALA A 62 -13.23 -0.70 -12.72
C ALA A 62 -13.03 -0.50 -14.22
N ALA A 63 -12.38 0.61 -14.61
CA ALA A 63 -12.10 0.93 -16.00
C ALA A 63 -11.14 -0.08 -16.67
N GLU A 64 -10.08 -0.48 -15.97
CA GLU A 64 -9.10 -1.43 -16.51
C GLU A 64 -9.65 -2.86 -16.60
N ARG A 65 -10.54 -3.25 -15.66
CA ARG A 65 -11.27 -4.53 -15.73
C ARG A 65 -12.30 -4.54 -16.85
N ALA A 66 -13.05 -3.46 -17.04
CA ALA A 66 -14.02 -3.34 -18.12
C ALA A 66 -13.33 -3.45 -19.49
N ALA A 67 -12.19 -2.76 -19.67
CA ALA A 67 -11.43 -2.80 -20.91
C ALA A 67 -10.83 -4.19 -21.21
N LYS A 68 -10.22 -4.86 -20.23
CA LYS A 68 -9.63 -6.21 -20.43
C LYS A 68 -10.69 -7.32 -20.59
N ALA A 69 -11.82 -7.25 -19.89
CA ALA A 69 -12.91 -8.22 -20.04
C ALA A 69 -13.55 -8.14 -21.44
N PHE A 70 -13.70 -6.92 -21.97
CA PHE A 70 -14.20 -6.70 -23.32
C PHE A 70 -13.25 -7.25 -24.39
N ALA A 71 -11.94 -7.01 -24.25
CA ALA A 71 -10.94 -7.50 -25.19
C ALA A 71 -10.75 -9.04 -25.19
N ALA A 72 -11.18 -9.75 -24.14
CA ALA A 72 -11.08 -11.21 -24.05
C ALA A 72 -12.32 -11.96 -24.56
N SER A 73 -13.35 -11.24 -25.01
CA SER A 73 -14.64 -11.80 -25.49
C SER A 73 -14.87 -11.61 -27.00
N ILE A 74 -13.84 -11.20 -27.75
CA ILE A 74 -13.83 -11.07 -29.22
C ILE A 74 -12.74 -11.99 -29.76
#